data_AF-A0A7Z9GF25-F1
#
_entry.id   AF-A0A7Z9GF25-F1
#
_cell.length_a   1.000
_cell.length_b   1.000
_cell.length_c   1.000
_cell.angle_alpha   90.00
_cell.angle_beta   90.00
_cell.angle_gamma   90.00
#
_symmetry.space_group_name_H-M   'P 1'
#
loop_
_entity.id
_entity.type
_entity.pdbx_description
1 polymer ?
#
loop_
_entity_poly.entity_id
_entity_poly.type
_entity_poly.pdbx_seq_one_letter_code
_entity_poly.pdbx_strand_id
1 'polypeptide(L)'
;MTGPVGLSKNGKRTSRSNSNTGPRRYLILDFDQGTRDQQAAIIWYLKPYAQLCLVMFSGGKGLHAWFSVLGAPEADVKWFFQYAVSVWADSKMWTPCQLARLPDGLRQDGNGQARQPVIYLDPENVPQP
;
A
#
# COMPACT_ATOMS: atom_id res chain seq x y z
N MET A 1 7.53 5.37 -9.67
CA MET A 1 8.66 4.90 -10.50
C MET A 1 9.55 6.08 -10.81
N THR A 2 10.86 5.87 -10.97
CA THR A 2 11.83 6.96 -11.24
C THR A 2 12.13 7.17 -12.72
N GLY A 3 11.80 6.20 -13.57
CA GLY A 3 11.91 6.30 -15.03
C GLY A 3 11.10 5.23 -15.78
N PRO A 4 11.29 5.10 -17.11
CA PRO A 4 10.52 4.15 -17.93
C PRO A 4 10.89 2.69 -17.65
N VAL A 5 12.15 2.40 -17.31
CA VAL A 5 12.65 1.05 -16.99
C VAL A 5 13.80 1.10 -15.99
N GLY A 6 13.93 0.05 -15.18
CA GLY A 6 15.13 -0.28 -14.40
C GLY A 6 15.60 -1.70 -14.70
N LEU A 7 16.61 -2.16 -13.97
CA LEU A 7 17.17 -3.51 -14.10
C LEU A 7 16.52 -4.46 -13.08
N SER A 8 16.08 -5.62 -13.55
CA SER A 8 15.65 -6.73 -12.68
C SER A 8 16.84 -7.39 -11.99
N LYS A 9 16.56 -8.30 -11.04
CA LYS A 9 17.59 -9.13 -10.39
C LYS A 9 18.44 -9.95 -11.38
N ASN A 10 17.91 -10.25 -12.56
CA ASN A 10 18.58 -11.03 -13.61
C ASN A 10 19.17 -10.13 -14.71
N GLY A 11 19.29 -8.82 -14.48
CA GLY A 11 19.86 -7.86 -15.45
C GLY A 11 18.93 -7.49 -16.62
N LYS A 12 17.68 -7.96 -16.64
CA LYS A 12 16.72 -7.62 -17.71
C LYS A 12 16.09 -6.24 -17.46
N ARG A 13 15.95 -5.43 -18.51
CA ARG A 13 15.22 -4.15 -18.44
C ARG A 13 13.72 -4.41 -18.23
N THR A 14 13.13 -3.79 -17.21
CA THR A 14 11.70 -3.90 -16.88
C THR A 14 11.21 -2.65 -16.16
N SER A 15 9.98 -2.24 -16.44
CA SER A 15 9.30 -1.18 -15.68
C SER A 15 9.09 -1.59 -14.22
N ARG A 16 8.82 -2.88 -13.97
CA ARG A 16 8.60 -3.45 -12.63
C ARG A 16 9.89 -3.95 -12.00
N SER A 17 10.72 -3.03 -11.53
CA SER A 17 11.95 -3.35 -10.78
C SER A 17 12.12 -2.42 -9.58
N ASN A 18 12.71 -2.94 -8.49
CA ASN A 18 13.04 -2.13 -7.31
C ASN A 18 14.02 -0.99 -7.66
N SER A 19 14.92 -1.21 -8.63
CA SER A 19 15.83 -0.19 -9.14
C SER A 19 15.12 0.94 -9.90
N ASN A 20 13.85 0.75 -10.26
CA ASN A 20 12.99 1.77 -10.89
C ASN A 20 11.99 2.40 -9.91
N THR A 21 12.25 2.29 -8.60
CA THR A 21 11.40 2.89 -7.56
C THR A 21 12.15 3.99 -6.83
N GLY A 22 11.44 5.06 -6.48
CA GLY A 22 11.99 6.14 -5.67
C GLY A 22 11.83 5.85 -4.18
N PRO A 23 12.14 6.83 -3.32
CA PRO A 23 11.88 6.74 -1.88
C PRO A 23 10.41 6.40 -1.58
N ARG A 24 10.18 5.62 -0.52
CA ARG A 24 8.83 5.23 -0.09
C ARG A 24 8.13 6.43 0.52
N ARG A 25 7.08 6.92 -0.13
CA ARG A 25 6.20 7.99 0.41
C ARG A 25 5.05 7.41 1.24
N TYR A 26 4.54 6.27 0.80
CA TYR A 26 3.46 5.54 1.45
C TYR A 26 3.87 4.10 1.72
N LEU A 27 3.50 3.60 2.89
CA LEU A 27 3.46 2.18 3.17
C LEU A 27 2.01 1.71 3.02
N ILE A 28 1.78 0.81 2.08
CA ILE A 28 0.44 0.29 1.80
C ILE A 28 0.32 -1.07 2.47
N LEU A 29 -0.72 -1.24 3.27
CA LEU A 29 -1.09 -2.51 3.86
C LEU A 29 -2.27 -3.10 3.09
N ASP A 30 -2.14 -4.38 2.74
CA ASP A 30 -3.22 -5.26 2.30
C ASP A 30 -3.28 -6.43 3.29
N PHE A 31 -4.37 -7.20 3.31
CA PHE A 31 -4.59 -8.24 4.30
C PHE A 31 -4.91 -9.57 3.64
N ASP A 32 -4.13 -10.61 3.99
CA ASP A 32 -4.32 -11.96 3.46
C ASP A 32 -5.51 -12.70 4.11
N GLN A 33 -6.00 -12.18 5.25
CA GLN A 33 -6.97 -12.86 6.11
C GLN A 33 -8.06 -11.91 6.64
N GLY A 34 -9.09 -12.53 7.24
CA GLY A 34 -10.16 -11.83 7.95
C GLY A 34 -11.28 -11.28 7.07
N THR A 35 -12.36 -10.87 7.73
CA THR A 35 -13.46 -10.09 7.14
C THR A 35 -13.07 -8.63 6.98
N ARG A 36 -13.83 -7.87 6.19
CA ARG A 36 -13.61 -6.42 6.03
C ARG A 36 -13.65 -5.66 7.35
N ASP A 37 -14.55 -6.04 8.25
CA ASP A 37 -14.68 -5.38 9.55
C ASP A 37 -13.47 -5.70 10.44
N GLN A 38 -12.95 -6.93 10.39
CA GLN A 38 -11.71 -7.29 11.08
C GLN A 38 -10.51 -6.53 10.52
N GLN A 39 -10.41 -6.43 9.19
CA GLN A 39 -9.37 -5.63 8.53
C GLN A 39 -9.48 -4.16 8.92
N ALA A 40 -10.68 -3.58 8.90
CA ALA A 40 -10.92 -2.20 9.32
C ALA A 40 -10.53 -1.97 10.79
N ALA A 41 -10.87 -2.92 11.68
CA ALA A 41 -10.48 -2.87 13.08
C ALA A 41 -8.96 -2.91 13.26
N ILE A 42 -8.25 -3.77 12.52
CA ILE A 42 -6.77 -3.83 12.55
C ILE A 42 -6.17 -2.54 12.00
N ILE A 43 -6.67 -2.03 10.86
CA ILE A 43 -6.20 -0.74 10.30
C ILE A 43 -6.36 0.38 11.32
N TRP A 44 -7.52 0.44 11.99
CA TRP A 44 -7.78 1.44 13.02
C TRP A 44 -6.88 1.28 14.23
N TYR A 45 -6.66 0.04 14.68
CA TYR A 45 -5.73 -0.30 15.75
C TYR A 45 -4.28 0.11 15.42
N LEU A 46 -3.88 0.06 14.16
CA LEU A 46 -2.54 0.43 13.71
C LEU A 46 -2.32 1.95 13.57
N LYS A 47 -3.40 2.76 13.53
CA LYS A 47 -3.34 4.23 13.38
C LYS A 47 -2.41 4.96 14.37
N PRO A 48 -2.26 4.54 15.64
CA PRO A 48 -1.33 5.20 16.56
C PRO A 48 0.15 5.03 16.21
N TYR A 49 0.51 4.03 15.39
CA TYR A 49 1.91 3.69 15.08
C TYR A 49 2.41 4.32 13.78
N ALA A 50 1.51 4.75 12.89
CA ALA A 50 1.83 5.44 11.65
C ALA A 50 0.64 6.27 11.16
N GLN A 51 0.90 7.32 10.38
CA GLN A 51 -0.12 8.25 9.90
C GLN A 51 -1.01 7.62 8.81
N LEU A 52 -2.22 7.17 9.18
CA LEU A 52 -3.20 6.64 8.24
C LEU A 52 -3.76 7.76 7.35
N CYS A 53 -3.51 7.70 6.05
CA CYS A 53 -3.98 8.70 5.07
C CYS A 53 -5.32 8.31 4.46
N LEU A 54 -5.43 7.08 3.96
CA LEU A 54 -6.64 6.64 3.27
C LEU A 54 -6.85 5.14 3.39
N VAL A 55 -8.11 4.72 3.27
CA VAL A 55 -8.52 3.33 3.13
C VAL A 55 -9.43 3.20 1.92
N MET A 56 -9.23 2.16 1.12
CA MET A 56 -10.02 1.90 -0.09
C MET A 56 -10.33 0.41 -0.25
N PHE A 57 -11.36 0.09 -1.02
CA PHE A 57 -11.62 -1.28 -1.42
C PHE A 57 -10.65 -1.75 -2.50
N SER A 58 -10.06 -2.94 -2.33
CA SER A 58 -9.11 -3.52 -3.29
C SER A 58 -9.75 -4.22 -4.50
N GLY A 59 -11.09 -4.14 -4.61
CA GLY A 59 -11.89 -4.73 -5.68
C GLY A 59 -12.38 -6.16 -5.41
N GLY A 60 -11.92 -6.78 -4.32
CA GLY A 60 -12.39 -8.07 -3.83
C GLY A 60 -13.02 -7.96 -2.44
N LYS A 61 -12.64 -8.88 -1.54
CA LYS A 61 -13.09 -8.87 -0.14
C LYS A 61 -12.21 -8.00 0.78
N GLY A 62 -11.09 -7.45 0.30
CA GLY A 62 -10.10 -6.77 1.13
C GLY A 62 -10.15 -5.24 1.12
N LEU A 63 -9.41 -4.67 2.07
CA LEU A 63 -9.12 -3.23 2.20
C LEU A 63 -7.63 -2.96 1.94
N HIS A 64 -7.34 -1.89 1.21
CA HIS A 64 -5.99 -1.31 1.14
C HIS A 64 -5.94 -0.09 2.05
N ALA A 65 -5.01 -0.08 2.99
CA ALA A 65 -4.74 1.07 3.87
C ALA A 65 -3.40 1.70 3.51
N TRP A 66 -3.39 3.02 3.33
CA TRP A 66 -2.17 3.75 3.00
C TRP A 66 -1.73 4.58 4.20
N PHE A 67 -0.52 4.34 4.65
CA PHE A 67 0.12 5.08 5.73
C PHE A 67 1.22 5.98 5.15
N SER A 68 1.25 7.25 5.54
CA SER A 68 2.34 8.15 5.21
C SER A 68 3.58 7.72 5.98
N VAL A 69 4.69 7.60 5.25
CA VAL A 69 6.01 7.30 5.81
C VAL A 69 7.08 8.23 5.23
N LEU A 70 6.65 9.33 4.60
CA LEU A 70 7.57 10.33 4.07
C LEU A 70 8.36 10.95 5.22
N GLY A 71 9.70 10.85 5.14
CA GLY A 71 10.59 11.39 6.16
C GLY A 71 10.73 10.53 7.43
N ALA A 72 10.01 9.41 7.54
CA ALA A 72 10.16 8.49 8.66
C ALA A 72 11.49 7.71 8.54
N PRO A 73 12.19 7.43 9.66
CA PRO A 73 13.36 6.56 9.66
C PRO A 73 13.03 5.16 9.12
N GLU A 74 13.90 4.60 8.28
CA GLU A 74 13.66 3.27 7.67
C GLU A 74 13.46 2.16 8.71
N ALA A 75 14.15 2.27 9.85
CA ALA A 75 13.99 1.34 10.97
C ALA A 75 12.56 1.34 11.53
N ASP A 76 11.94 2.51 11.67
CA ASP A 76 10.58 2.66 12.20
C ASP A 76 9.56 2.16 11.18
N VAL A 77 9.75 2.48 9.89
CA VAL A 77 8.90 1.99 8.79
C VAL A 77 8.95 0.46 8.71
N LYS A 78 10.14 -0.13 8.88
CA LYS A 78 10.34 -1.58 8.88
C LYS A 78 9.70 -2.23 10.11
N TRP A 79 9.89 -1.67 11.29
CA TRP A 79 9.27 -2.16 12.52
C TRP A 79 7.75 -2.14 12.41
N PHE A 80 7.17 -1.01 11.97
CA PHE A 80 5.73 -0.87 11.77
C PHE A 80 5.19 -1.90 10.77
N PHE A 81 5.88 -2.09 9.64
CA PHE A 81 5.48 -3.10 8.66
C PHE A 81 5.55 -4.52 9.21
N GLN A 82 6.62 -4.88 9.93
CA GLN A 82 6.73 -6.20 10.56
C GLN A 82 5.62 -6.44 11.58
N TYR A 83 5.28 -5.40 12.35
CA TYR A 83 4.18 -5.46 13.29
C TYR A 83 2.83 -5.65 12.57
N ALA A 84 2.57 -4.89 11.51
CA ALA A 84 1.38 -5.07 10.67
C ALA A 84 1.28 -6.49 10.10
N VAL A 85 2.39 -7.08 9.63
CA VAL A 85 2.42 -8.48 9.14
C VAL A 85 2.05 -9.47 10.25
N SER A 86 2.48 -9.21 11.50
CA SER A 86 2.09 -10.05 12.65
C SER A 86 0.58 -10.05 12.93
N VAL A 87 -0.12 -9.00 12.48
CA VAL A 87 -1.59 -8.86 12.52
C VAL A 87 -2.22 -8.98 11.13
N TRP A 88 -1.71 -9.93 10.33
CA TRP A 88 -2.28 -10.41 9.06
C TRP A 88 -2.09 -9.54 7.81
N ALA A 89 -1.22 -8.52 7.86
CA ALA A 89 -0.87 -7.79 6.63
C ALA A 89 -0.04 -8.66 5.66
N ASP A 90 -0.25 -8.47 4.35
CA ASP A 90 0.49 -9.15 3.28
C ASP A 90 1.96 -8.70 3.26
N SER A 91 2.85 -9.64 3.56
CA SER A 91 4.30 -9.44 3.55
C SER A 91 4.87 -8.96 2.20
N LYS A 92 4.20 -9.26 1.07
CA LYS A 92 4.66 -8.85 -0.28
C LYS A 92 4.61 -7.36 -0.48
N MET A 93 3.75 -6.65 0.25
CA MET A 93 3.63 -5.19 0.20
C MET A 93 4.89 -4.45 0.67
N TRP A 94 5.86 -5.16 1.27
CA TRP A 94 7.19 -4.61 1.51
C TRP A 94 7.97 -4.32 0.23
N THR A 95 7.72 -5.08 -0.85
CA THR A 95 8.52 -4.99 -2.08
C THR A 95 8.29 -3.64 -2.74
N PRO A 96 9.32 -2.80 -2.96
CA PRO A 96 9.14 -1.45 -3.51
C PRO A 96 8.38 -1.38 -4.84
N CYS A 97 8.59 -2.36 -5.74
CA CYS A 97 7.89 -2.42 -7.03
C CYS A 97 6.57 -3.22 -7.00
N GLN A 98 6.09 -3.61 -5.82
CA GLN A 98 4.78 -4.23 -5.66
C GLN A 98 3.71 -3.24 -6.12
N LEU A 99 2.74 -3.75 -6.89
CA LEU A 99 1.64 -2.92 -7.37
C LEU A 99 0.54 -2.88 -6.31
N ALA A 100 0.07 -1.68 -6.01
CA ALA A 100 -1.12 -1.44 -5.19
C ALA A 100 -2.27 -0.93 -6.07
N ARG A 101 -3.49 -0.92 -5.52
CA ARG A 101 -4.64 -0.33 -6.22
C ARG A 101 -4.55 1.19 -6.18
N LEU A 102 -4.92 1.83 -7.29
CA LEU A 102 -5.00 3.29 -7.35
C LEU A 102 -6.25 3.75 -6.60
N PRO A 103 -6.13 4.65 -5.60
CA PRO A 103 -7.27 5.23 -4.90
C PRO A 103 -8.24 5.85 -5.91
N ASP A 104 -9.51 5.46 -5.79
CA ASP A 104 -10.57 5.89 -6.69
C ASP A 104 -10.40 5.53 -8.18
N GLY A 105 -9.41 4.70 -8.48
CA GLY A 105 -9.13 4.24 -9.84
C GLY A 105 -10.23 3.33 -10.38
N LEU A 106 -10.38 3.33 -11.71
CA LEU A 106 -11.18 2.35 -12.42
C LEU A 106 -10.31 1.11 -12.69
N ARG A 107 -10.78 -0.06 -12.25
CA ARG A 107 -10.25 -1.34 -12.73
C ARG A 107 -11.10 -1.82 -13.89
N GLN A 108 -10.45 -2.38 -14.89
CA GLN A 108 -11.10 -3.11 -15.96
C GLN A 108 -10.90 -4.60 -15.66
N ASP A 109 -11.99 -5.33 -15.42
CA ASP A 109 -11.97 -6.78 -15.27
C ASP A 109 -12.77 -7.43 -16.40
N GLY A 110 -12.78 -8.76 -16.45
CA GLY A 110 -13.56 -9.52 -17.43
C GLY A 110 -15.09 -9.31 -17.34
N ASN A 111 -15.57 -8.62 -16.29
CA ASN A 111 -16.98 -8.34 -16.03
C ASN A 111 -17.33 -6.85 -16.22
N GLY A 112 -16.39 -6.00 -16.66
CA GLY A 112 -16.60 -4.59 -16.93
C GLY A 112 -15.65 -3.66 -16.18
N GLN A 113 -16.06 -2.40 -16.04
CA GLN A 113 -15.32 -1.41 -15.25
C GLN A 113 -15.88 -1.36 -13.84
N ALA A 114 -15.01 -1.45 -12.84
CA ALA A 114 -15.37 -1.27 -11.44
C ALA A 114 -14.49 -0.18 -10.81
N ARG A 115 -15.10 0.71 -10.03
CA ARG A 115 -14.36 1.72 -9.26
C ARG A 115 -13.69 1.06 -8.05
N GLN A 116 -12.61 1.65 -7.56
CA GLN A 116 -11.94 1.28 -6.32
C GLN A 116 -12.19 2.37 -5.26
N PRO A 117 -13.40 2.43 -4.67
CA PRO A 117 -13.80 3.59 -3.88
C PRO A 117 -12.97 3.72 -2.60
N VAL A 118 -12.60 4.96 -2.31
CA VAL A 118 -12.02 5.39 -1.04
C VAL A 118 -13.16 5.49 -0.02
N ILE A 119 -12.97 4.86 1.15
CA ILE A 119 -13.95 4.84 2.26
C ILE A 119 -13.51 5.66 3.47
N TYR A 120 -12.23 5.99 3.55
CA TYR A 120 -11.65 6.85 4.57
C TYR A 120 -10.58 7.70 3.91
N LEU A 121 -10.55 9.00 4.25
CA LEU A 121 -9.50 9.93 3.86
C LEU A 121 -9.26 10.88 5.03
N ASP A 122 -7.99 11.02 5.39
CA ASP A 122 -7.48 11.99 6.34
C ASP A 122 -6.49 12.91 5.60
N PRO A 123 -6.95 14.08 5.13
CA PRO A 123 -6.15 14.97 4.31
C PRO A 123 -4.90 15.51 5.02
N GLU A 124 -4.93 15.62 6.35
CA GLU A 124 -3.81 16.14 7.14
C GLU A 124 -2.63 15.17 7.14
N ASN A 125 -2.91 13.88 7.02
CA ASN A 125 -1.88 12.84 6.94
C ASN A 125 -1.34 12.63 5.52
N VAL A 126 -1.86 13.31 4.50
CA VAL A 126 -1.38 13.17 3.11
C VAL A 126 -0.04 13.91 2.96
N PRO A 127 1.07 13.20 2.65
CA PRO A 127 2.37 13.81 2.51
C PRO A 127 2.40 14.80 1.34
N GLN A 128 2.74 16.04 1.65
CA GLN A 128 2.89 17.13 0.68
C GLN A 128 4.05 16.83 -0.29
N PRO A 129 3.98 17.34 -1.54
CA PRO A 129 5.02 17.13 -2.55
C PRO A 129 6.38 17.71 -2.20
#